data_AF-A0A0A0BYC5-F1
#
_entry.id   AF-A0A0A0BYC5-F1
#
_cell.length_a   1.000
_cell.length_b   1.000
_cell.length_c   1.000
_cell.angle_alpha   90.00
_cell.angle_beta   90.00
_cell.angle_gamma   90.00
#
_symmetry.space_group_name_H-M   'P 1'
#
loop_
_entity.id
_entity.type
_entity.pdbx_description
1 polymer ?
#
loop_
_entity_poly.entity_id
_entity_poly.type
_entity_poly.pdbx_seq_one_letter_code
_entity_poly.pdbx_strand_id
1 'polypeptide(L)'
;MTPPTPLPGAGRTRRRPRALAVALAALTAVVGIALPGQATTQAQTPDEDRPVVVLVGTSGLRWDDVHTLSTPTLWDLSRTASIGTVAARSIRSYACPADGWLAVSAGARAGDLPGEAYGECRTLVNPLGGGTVPGWDDYEVSARASGFAPRIGLLGQVLADAELSATGIGPGAAIALADPDGLVRGEHRPVPTDPDLLRVVVGEAITTSDLVVVDAGSVRDIGRATVGRPATPDDDPEDEDGPETTDHAPTGEGPTGPEVITEPTRLEQVRPVDARIGAVLDAVDETGRDAVVLVVSLADSGTRARMQLAAARGVLPDDDAYGASLLGSRSTRQDGMIQATDVTPTLLNALGVADRAPIGAVVGAPIRPVGGPESANARVTAVLDVDQHSHAVRPITPTFYTLLIVINLVLYGFVTLGLNGRVMAGVGRVAARLRPGHPQGPGLRRHPVAVLHTLRVAATA
;
A
#
# COMPACT_ATOMS: atom_id res chain seq x y z
N MET A 1 22.59 -50.72 -56.25
CA MET A 1 23.39 -50.34 -57.44
C MET A 1 24.87 -50.39 -57.06
N THR A 2 25.72 -50.73 -58.02
CA THR A 2 27.15 -51.06 -58.00
C THR A 2 28.09 -49.85 -57.63
N PRO A 3 29.43 -50.02 -57.44
CA PRO A 3 30.08 -49.66 -56.16
C PRO A 3 31.22 -48.57 -56.15
N PRO A 4 32.55 -48.85 -56.03
CA PRO A 4 33.46 -48.30 -55.00
C PRO A 4 34.42 -47.20 -55.53
N THR A 5 35.50 -46.68 -54.88
CA THR A 5 36.64 -47.33 -54.16
C THR A 5 37.51 -46.27 -53.42
N PRO A 6 38.29 -46.59 -52.35
CA PRO A 6 39.06 -45.59 -51.57
C PRO A 6 40.55 -45.49 -52.02
N LEU A 7 41.43 -44.98 -51.13
CA LEU A 7 42.92 -45.01 -51.11
C LEU A 7 43.65 -43.69 -51.56
N PRO A 8 45.00 -43.55 -51.43
CA PRO A 8 45.64 -43.17 -50.16
C PRO A 8 46.86 -42.20 -50.30
N GLY A 9 47.60 -41.94 -49.22
CA GLY A 9 48.98 -41.38 -49.25
C GLY A 9 49.34 -40.70 -47.92
N ALA A 10 50.08 -41.26 -46.96
CA ALA A 10 51.40 -41.93 -46.96
C ALA A 10 52.59 -40.95 -47.15
N GLY A 11 53.48 -40.84 -46.15
CA GLY A 11 54.68 -39.98 -46.20
C GLY A 11 55.08 -39.34 -44.86
N ARG A 12 55.26 -40.11 -43.78
CA ARG A 12 56.58 -40.49 -43.22
C ARG A 12 57.61 -39.35 -42.99
N THR A 13 58.05 -39.30 -41.71
CA THR A 13 59.42 -39.06 -41.18
C THR A 13 59.99 -37.65 -40.93
N ARG A 14 60.23 -37.42 -39.62
CA ARG A 14 61.47 -36.93 -38.98
C ARG A 14 62.11 -35.61 -39.49
N ARG A 15 62.22 -34.62 -38.59
CA ARG A 15 63.42 -34.38 -37.72
C ARG A 15 63.15 -33.23 -36.71
N ARG A 16 63.71 -33.33 -35.50
CA ARG A 16 63.96 -32.21 -34.56
C ARG A 16 65.46 -31.89 -34.59
N PRO A 17 65.85 -30.62 -34.36
CA PRO A 17 66.60 -30.23 -33.14
C PRO A 17 65.84 -29.11 -32.38
N ARG A 18 65.87 -28.98 -31.04
CA ARG A 18 66.96 -28.48 -30.15
C ARG A 18 67.49 -27.09 -30.57
N ALA A 19 67.62 -26.08 -29.70
CA ALA A 19 67.21 -25.92 -28.29
C ALA A 19 67.36 -24.44 -27.85
N LEU A 20 66.57 -23.99 -26.86
CA LEU A 20 66.85 -22.97 -25.83
C LEU A 20 65.58 -22.94 -24.93
N ALA A 21 65.50 -23.38 -23.67
CA ALA A 21 66.42 -23.49 -22.54
C ALA A 21 66.65 -22.19 -21.74
N VAL A 22 65.67 -21.81 -20.90
CA VAL A 22 65.86 -21.11 -19.60
C VAL A 22 64.87 -21.67 -18.57
N ALA A 23 65.27 -21.67 -17.29
CA ALA A 23 64.68 -22.14 -16.03
C ALA A 23 63.13 -22.29 -15.93
N LEU A 24 62.54 -23.27 -15.21
CA LEU A 24 62.88 -23.97 -13.95
C LEU A 24 62.51 -23.21 -12.66
N ALA A 25 61.25 -23.37 -12.24
CA ALA A 25 60.74 -23.45 -10.85
C ALA A 25 59.20 -23.63 -10.96
N ALA A 26 58.44 -24.33 -10.12
CA ALA A 26 58.66 -25.34 -9.10
C ALA A 26 57.22 -25.81 -8.74
N LEU A 27 56.85 -27.05 -9.10
CA LEU A 27 55.49 -27.56 -8.94
C LEU A 27 55.34 -28.28 -7.58
N THR A 28 54.78 -27.61 -6.56
CA THR A 28 54.31 -28.27 -5.32
C THR A 28 53.14 -27.54 -4.66
N ALA A 29 51.98 -28.21 -4.69
CA ALA A 29 50.89 -28.26 -3.70
C ALA A 29 50.59 -27.04 -2.79
N VAL A 30 49.37 -26.51 -2.93
CA VAL A 30 48.41 -26.44 -1.81
C VAL A 30 47.02 -26.85 -2.34
N VAL A 31 46.46 -27.93 -1.78
CA VAL A 31 45.01 -28.17 -1.86
C VAL A 31 44.36 -27.25 -0.83
N GLY A 32 43.83 -26.12 -1.30
CA GLY A 32 43.11 -25.18 -0.45
C GLY A 32 41.70 -25.69 -0.21
N ILE A 33 41.40 -26.10 1.03
CA ILE A 33 40.03 -26.33 1.48
C ILE A 33 39.32 -24.98 1.43
N ALA A 34 38.41 -24.81 0.48
CA ALA A 34 37.52 -23.66 0.44
C ALA A 34 36.46 -23.83 1.55
N LEU A 35 36.75 -23.33 2.76
CA LEU A 35 35.68 -22.99 3.68
C LEU A 35 34.82 -21.91 3.01
N PRO A 36 33.48 -21.94 3.17
CA PRO A 36 32.66 -20.81 2.78
C PRO A 36 33.11 -19.60 3.61
N GLY A 37 33.71 -18.61 2.94
CA GLY A 37 34.01 -17.34 3.57
C GLY A 37 32.70 -16.74 4.04
N GLN A 38 32.54 -16.59 5.36
CA GLN A 38 31.46 -15.78 5.91
C GLN A 38 31.65 -14.38 5.33
N ALA A 39 30.77 -13.99 4.41
CA ALA A 39 30.70 -12.62 3.94
C ALA A 39 30.23 -11.79 5.13
N THR A 40 31.18 -11.17 5.83
CA THR A 40 30.87 -10.18 6.85
C THR A 40 30.30 -8.98 6.11
N THR A 41 28.97 -8.92 6.00
CA THR A 41 28.25 -7.74 5.54
C THR A 41 28.64 -6.60 6.46
N GLN A 42 29.55 -5.74 6.00
CA GLN A 42 29.81 -4.49 6.70
C GLN A 42 28.52 -3.69 6.56
N ALA A 43 27.81 -3.49 7.67
CA ALA A 43 26.73 -2.52 7.73
C ALA A 43 27.32 -1.18 7.27
N GLN A 44 26.86 -0.69 6.13
CA GLN A 44 27.19 0.64 5.67
C GLN A 44 26.59 1.59 6.71
N THR A 45 27.42 2.44 7.32
CA THR A 45 26.90 3.55 8.13
C THR A 45 25.99 4.39 7.24
N PRO A 46 24.75 4.72 7.66
CA PRO A 46 23.88 5.60 6.91
C PRO A 46 24.61 6.89 6.55
N ASP A 47 24.35 7.43 5.37
CA ASP A 47 24.85 8.74 4.99
C ASP A 47 24.42 9.77 6.06
N GLU A 48 25.37 10.49 6.65
CA GLU A 48 25.06 11.44 7.72
C GLU A 48 24.38 12.70 7.17
N ASP A 49 24.57 13.00 5.88
CA ASP A 49 24.02 14.18 5.20
C ASP A 49 22.58 13.97 4.67
N ARG A 50 22.01 12.75 4.73
CA ARG A 50 20.62 12.48 4.31
C ARG A 50 19.64 12.50 5.49
N PRO A 51 18.41 13.00 5.31
CA PRO A 51 17.38 12.91 6.34
C PRO A 51 16.90 11.47 6.52
N VAL A 52 16.66 11.06 7.76
CA VAL A 52 16.07 9.75 8.08
C VAL A 52 14.56 9.80 7.81
N VAL A 53 14.00 8.77 7.21
CA VAL A 53 12.57 8.69 6.95
C VAL A 53 11.90 7.85 8.02
N VAL A 54 10.83 8.34 8.63
CA VAL A 54 10.08 7.65 9.69
C VAL A 54 8.62 7.53 9.29
N LEU A 55 8.10 6.30 9.17
CA LEU A 55 6.68 6.04 8.99
C LEU A 55 6.07 5.51 10.29
N VAL A 56 5.17 6.27 10.89
CA VAL A 56 4.31 5.81 11.98
C VAL A 56 2.95 5.44 11.39
N GLY A 57 2.75 4.16 11.15
CA GLY A 57 1.47 3.62 10.70
C GLY A 57 0.57 3.28 11.88
N THR A 58 -0.73 3.50 11.70
CA THR A 58 -1.79 3.04 12.60
C THR A 58 -2.98 2.57 11.78
N SER A 59 -4.04 2.09 12.43
CA SER A 59 -5.30 1.73 11.78
C SER A 59 -6.47 2.36 12.51
N GLY A 60 -7.40 2.95 11.77
CA GLY A 60 -8.71 3.36 12.30
C GLY A 60 -8.74 4.65 13.12
N LEU A 61 -7.60 5.33 13.30
CA LEU A 61 -7.48 6.65 13.93
C LEU A 61 -8.00 7.75 12.98
N ARG A 62 -8.76 8.72 13.50
CA ARG A 62 -9.46 9.78 12.77
C ARG A 62 -9.27 11.15 13.43
N TRP A 63 -9.60 12.22 12.72
CA TRP A 63 -9.57 13.58 13.28
C TRP A 63 -10.58 13.82 14.42
N ASP A 64 -11.69 13.06 14.44
CA ASP A 64 -12.65 13.04 15.56
C ASP A 64 -12.03 12.52 16.88
N ASP A 65 -10.86 11.87 16.84
CA ASP A 65 -10.18 11.34 18.02
C ASP A 65 -9.21 12.34 18.67
N VAL A 66 -9.04 13.54 18.09
CA VAL A 66 -8.03 14.53 18.50
C VAL A 66 -8.58 15.49 19.56
N HIS A 67 -8.00 15.45 20.76
CA HIS A 67 -8.51 16.08 21.98
C HIS A 67 -7.36 16.60 22.86
N THR A 68 -7.49 17.84 23.34
CA THR A 68 -6.48 18.54 24.17
C THR A 68 -5.99 17.79 25.40
N LEU A 69 -6.83 16.98 26.04
CA LEU A 69 -6.54 16.33 27.34
C LEU A 69 -6.34 14.82 27.26
N SER A 70 -6.86 14.17 26.23
CA SER A 70 -6.84 12.70 26.12
C SER A 70 -6.05 12.17 24.93
N THR A 71 -5.66 13.04 24.00
CA THR A 71 -4.75 12.77 22.89
C THR A 71 -3.85 13.99 22.66
N PRO A 72 -3.04 14.39 23.67
CA PRO A 72 -2.25 15.61 23.62
C PRO A 72 -1.22 15.61 22.48
N THR A 73 -0.67 14.44 22.11
CA THR A 73 0.30 14.34 21.02
C THR A 73 -0.35 14.64 19.68
N LEU A 74 -1.47 13.99 19.37
CA LEU A 74 -2.24 14.27 18.15
C LEU A 74 -2.78 15.70 18.14
N TRP A 75 -3.10 16.27 19.30
CA TRP A 75 -3.50 17.67 19.43
C TRP A 75 -2.37 18.62 19.07
N ASP A 76 -1.13 18.42 19.53
CA ASP A 76 -0.01 19.26 19.10
C ASP A 76 0.31 19.08 17.62
N LEU A 77 0.37 17.82 17.17
CA LEU A 77 0.60 17.46 15.76
C LEU A 77 -0.40 18.17 14.82
N SER A 78 -1.67 18.33 15.24
CA SER A 78 -2.69 19.08 14.49
C SER A 78 -2.34 20.56 14.22
N ARG A 79 -1.40 21.11 14.99
CA ARG A 79 -1.01 22.53 14.98
C ARG A 79 0.34 22.73 14.30
N THR A 80 1.30 21.84 14.56
CA THR A 80 2.70 21.95 14.14
C THR A 80 2.99 21.28 12.80
N ALA A 81 2.33 20.15 12.50
CA ALA A 81 2.54 19.36 11.29
C ALA A 81 1.68 19.78 10.09
N SER A 82 2.05 19.28 8.90
CA SER A 82 1.21 19.35 7.70
C SER A 82 0.12 18.31 7.85
N ILE A 83 -1.16 18.71 7.78
CA ILE A 83 -2.27 17.80 8.08
C ILE A 83 -3.18 17.52 6.89
N GLY A 84 -3.74 16.32 6.86
CA GLY A 84 -4.71 15.92 5.86
C GLY A 84 -5.48 14.70 6.34
N THR A 85 -6.33 14.17 5.46
CA THR A 85 -7.04 12.93 5.73
C THR A 85 -6.83 11.92 4.63
N VAL A 86 -6.67 10.66 5.02
CA VAL A 86 -6.33 9.57 4.11
C VAL A 86 -7.55 8.71 3.81
N ALA A 87 -7.79 8.51 2.52
CA ALA A 87 -8.69 7.47 2.03
C ALA A 87 -7.99 6.12 2.18
N ALA A 88 -8.24 5.42 3.28
CA ALA A 88 -7.73 4.08 3.58
C ALA A 88 -8.23 2.97 2.62
N ARG A 89 -9.08 3.30 1.66
CA ARG A 89 -9.77 2.31 0.80
C ARG A 89 -8.81 1.49 -0.06
N SER A 90 -8.68 0.22 0.30
CA SER A 90 -7.99 -0.81 -0.49
C SER A 90 -8.97 -1.60 -1.39
N ILE A 91 -8.80 -2.92 -1.49
CA ILE A 91 -9.51 -3.82 -2.44
C ILE A 91 -11.00 -4.02 -2.13
N ARG A 92 -11.45 -3.66 -0.93
CA ARG A 92 -12.83 -3.82 -0.42
C ARG A 92 -13.55 -2.47 -0.24
N SER A 93 -14.76 -2.50 0.32
CA SER A 93 -15.54 -1.32 0.75
C SER A 93 -15.00 -0.67 2.03
N TYR A 94 -14.13 -1.37 2.75
CA TYR A 94 -13.38 -0.97 3.94
C TYR A 94 -11.97 -1.59 3.85
N ALA A 95 -11.01 -1.11 4.61
CA ALA A 95 -9.69 -1.73 4.75
C ALA A 95 -9.50 -2.37 6.13
N CYS A 96 -8.97 -3.60 6.16
CA CYS A 96 -8.42 -4.21 7.37
C CYS A 96 -6.99 -3.69 7.65
N PRO A 97 -6.45 -3.85 8.87
CA PRO A 97 -5.07 -3.45 9.19
C PRO A 97 -4.03 -3.98 8.20
N ALA A 98 -4.11 -5.27 7.84
CA ALA A 98 -3.26 -5.88 6.82
C ALA A 98 -3.35 -5.15 5.47
N ASP A 99 -4.54 -4.73 5.04
CA ASP A 99 -4.74 -4.05 3.75
C ASP A 99 -4.03 -2.69 3.67
N GLY A 100 -3.95 -1.99 4.81
CA GLY A 100 -3.22 -0.72 4.92
C GLY A 100 -1.72 -0.94 4.77
N TRP A 101 -1.16 -1.91 5.50
CA TRP A 101 0.27 -2.22 5.46
C TRP A 101 0.71 -2.89 4.15
N LEU A 102 -0.12 -3.76 3.56
CA LEU A 102 0.10 -4.32 2.23
C LEU A 102 0.05 -3.26 1.14
N ALA A 103 -0.75 -2.19 1.31
CA ALA A 103 -0.74 -1.06 0.38
C ALA A 103 0.58 -0.26 0.45
N VAL A 104 1.21 -0.16 1.64
CA VAL A 104 2.55 0.41 1.80
C VAL A 104 3.61 -0.52 1.18
N SER A 105 3.54 -1.83 1.47
CA SER A 105 4.43 -2.86 0.93
C SER A 105 4.43 -2.89 -0.61
N ALA A 106 3.25 -2.73 -1.24
CA ALA A 106 3.08 -2.87 -2.68
C ALA A 106 3.09 -1.56 -3.49
N GLY A 107 2.91 -0.39 -2.86
CA GLY A 107 2.64 0.87 -3.57
C GLY A 107 1.33 0.90 -4.36
N ALA A 108 0.46 -0.09 -4.14
CA ALA A 108 -0.78 -0.36 -4.87
C ALA A 108 -1.82 -0.98 -3.93
N ARG A 109 -3.11 -1.00 -4.31
CA ARG A 109 -4.16 -1.59 -3.46
C ARG A 109 -3.97 -3.10 -3.33
N ALA A 110 -3.64 -3.54 -2.11
CA ALA A 110 -3.47 -4.93 -1.70
C ALA A 110 -4.22 -5.18 -0.39
N GLY A 111 -4.50 -6.44 -0.05
CA GLY A 111 -5.21 -6.78 1.17
C GLY A 111 -5.23 -8.26 1.46
N ASP A 112 -5.55 -8.61 2.70
CA ASP A 112 -5.72 -10.01 3.11
C ASP A 112 -6.96 -10.63 2.46
N LEU A 113 -7.05 -11.96 2.44
CA LEU A 113 -8.27 -12.70 2.14
C LEU A 113 -9.47 -12.17 2.98
N PRO A 114 -10.72 -12.35 2.51
CA PRO A 114 -11.87 -12.07 3.35
C PRO A 114 -11.91 -13.05 4.54
N GLY A 115 -12.15 -12.51 5.75
CA GLY A 115 -12.54 -13.32 6.91
C GLY A 115 -13.93 -13.96 6.71
N GLU A 116 -14.32 -14.82 7.63
CA GLU A 116 -15.56 -15.61 7.52
C GLU A 116 -16.80 -14.70 7.58
N ALA A 117 -16.81 -13.74 8.50
CA ALA A 117 -17.86 -12.73 8.61
C ALA A 117 -17.54 -11.43 7.84
N TYR A 118 -18.57 -10.77 7.29
CA TYR A 118 -18.40 -9.47 6.65
C TYR A 118 -17.90 -8.41 7.64
N GLY A 119 -16.72 -7.86 7.38
CA GLY A 119 -16.06 -6.88 8.24
C GLY A 119 -15.16 -7.46 9.32
N GLU A 120 -14.95 -8.78 9.31
CA GLU A 120 -13.90 -9.45 10.06
C GLU A 120 -12.53 -9.11 9.47
N CYS A 121 -11.54 -8.96 10.34
CA CYS A 121 -10.15 -8.68 10.02
C CYS A 121 -9.27 -9.51 10.93
N ARG A 122 -8.20 -10.11 10.40
CA ARG A 122 -7.25 -10.86 11.22
C ARG A 122 -6.36 -9.93 12.05
N THR A 123 -5.97 -10.39 13.24
CA THR A 123 -4.97 -9.77 14.09
C THR A 123 -3.60 -9.91 13.43
N LEU A 124 -2.80 -8.84 13.42
CA LEU A 124 -1.44 -8.87 12.90
C LEU A 124 -0.52 -9.44 13.98
N VAL A 125 0.37 -10.36 13.61
CA VAL A 125 1.31 -11.05 14.51
C VAL A 125 2.73 -10.72 14.05
N ASN A 126 3.67 -10.57 14.99
CA ASN A 126 5.06 -10.33 14.63
C ASN A 126 5.67 -11.60 13.99
N PRO A 127 6.59 -11.48 13.03
CA PRO A 127 7.46 -12.58 12.64
C PRO A 127 8.10 -13.27 13.85
N LEU A 128 8.15 -14.60 13.79
CA LEU A 128 8.94 -15.42 14.71
C LEU A 128 10.36 -15.61 14.15
N GLY A 129 11.13 -16.52 14.75
CA GLY A 129 12.50 -16.81 14.33
C GLY A 129 12.63 -17.03 12.81
N GLY A 130 13.53 -16.27 12.18
CA GLY A 130 13.72 -16.28 10.73
C GLY A 130 13.14 -15.05 10.01
N GLY A 131 12.22 -14.30 10.61
CA GLY A 131 11.76 -13.00 10.06
C GLY A 131 10.71 -13.08 8.95
N THR A 132 10.09 -14.24 8.74
CA THR A 132 8.97 -14.41 7.79
C THR A 132 7.68 -13.81 8.34
N VAL A 133 6.97 -13.03 7.52
CA VAL A 133 5.68 -12.43 7.88
C VAL A 133 4.59 -13.51 8.01
N PRO A 134 3.92 -13.64 9.17
CA PRO A 134 2.88 -14.65 9.37
C PRO A 134 1.72 -14.50 8.39
N GLY A 135 1.51 -15.52 7.55
CA GLY A 135 0.40 -15.56 6.60
C GLY A 135 0.63 -14.88 5.26
N TRP A 136 1.88 -14.68 4.84
CA TRP A 136 2.23 -14.09 3.55
C TRP A 136 1.55 -14.78 2.35
N ASP A 137 1.44 -16.12 2.37
CA ASP A 137 0.78 -16.91 1.32
C ASP A 137 -0.68 -16.47 1.04
N ASP A 138 -1.45 -16.12 2.08
CA ASP A 138 -2.81 -15.61 1.91
C ASP A 138 -2.81 -14.23 1.22
N TYR A 139 -1.82 -13.40 1.55
CA TYR A 139 -1.64 -12.09 0.94
C TYR A 139 -1.25 -12.25 -0.54
N GLU A 140 -0.41 -13.22 -0.88
CA GLU A 140 -0.10 -13.57 -2.27
C GLU A 140 -1.33 -14.09 -3.03
N VAL A 141 -2.11 -15.01 -2.45
CA VAL A 141 -3.33 -15.55 -3.08
C VAL A 141 -4.32 -14.41 -3.35
N SER A 142 -4.50 -13.50 -2.39
CA SER A 142 -5.32 -12.29 -2.53
C SER A 142 -4.76 -11.34 -3.60
N ALA A 143 -3.45 -11.10 -3.62
CA ALA A 143 -2.77 -10.27 -4.62
C ALA A 143 -2.96 -10.80 -6.06
N ARG A 144 -2.81 -12.11 -6.26
CA ARG A 144 -3.03 -12.80 -7.55
C ARG A 144 -4.49 -12.74 -8.01
N ALA A 145 -5.44 -12.81 -7.07
CA ALA A 145 -6.88 -12.69 -7.36
C ALA A 145 -7.34 -11.23 -7.59
N SER A 146 -6.55 -10.25 -7.17
CA SER A 146 -6.89 -8.83 -7.21
C SER A 146 -6.78 -8.24 -8.62
N GLY A 147 -7.84 -7.57 -9.07
CA GLY A 147 -7.84 -6.78 -10.31
C GLY A 147 -6.92 -5.55 -10.29
N PHE A 148 -6.27 -5.25 -9.15
CA PHE A 148 -5.26 -4.19 -9.04
C PHE A 148 -3.83 -4.69 -9.33
N ALA A 149 -3.61 -6.00 -9.46
CA ALA A 149 -2.31 -6.64 -9.69
C ALA A 149 -1.15 -6.07 -8.82
N PRO A 150 -1.33 -5.95 -7.49
CA PRO A 150 -0.31 -5.40 -6.61
C PRO A 150 0.94 -6.30 -6.55
N ARG A 151 2.11 -5.68 -6.42
CA ARG A 151 3.38 -6.38 -6.18
C ARG A 151 3.74 -6.26 -4.70
N ILE A 152 3.16 -7.12 -3.86
CA ILE A 152 3.50 -7.13 -2.43
C ILE A 152 5.01 -7.42 -2.26
N GLY A 153 5.62 -6.81 -1.25
CA GLY A 153 7.07 -6.87 -1.03
C GLY A 153 7.91 -5.92 -1.92
N LEU A 154 7.28 -5.07 -2.75
CA LEU A 154 7.98 -4.11 -3.60
C LEU A 154 8.86 -3.13 -2.80
N LEU A 155 8.36 -2.62 -1.67
CA LEU A 155 9.11 -1.68 -0.85
C LEU A 155 10.38 -2.32 -0.27
N GLY A 156 10.26 -3.49 0.38
CA GLY A 156 11.41 -4.22 0.92
C GLY A 156 12.44 -4.59 -0.17
N GLN A 157 11.98 -5.00 -1.35
CA GLN A 157 12.85 -5.27 -2.50
C GLN A 157 13.62 -4.02 -2.97
N VAL A 158 12.94 -2.87 -3.13
CA VAL A 158 13.58 -1.63 -3.59
C VAL A 158 14.59 -1.09 -2.58
N LEU A 159 14.31 -1.21 -1.28
CA LEU A 159 15.25 -0.87 -0.22
C LEU A 159 16.51 -1.73 -0.31
N ALA A 160 16.35 -3.05 -0.46
CA ALA A 160 17.47 -3.99 -0.59
C ALA A 160 18.29 -3.78 -1.87
N ASP A 161 17.66 -3.57 -3.02
CA ASP A 161 18.33 -3.28 -4.31
C ASP A 161 19.02 -1.91 -4.34
N ALA A 162 18.70 -1.04 -3.38
CA ALA A 162 19.35 0.25 -3.16
C ALA A 162 20.33 0.24 -1.97
N GLU A 163 20.58 -0.93 -1.35
CA GLU A 163 21.43 -1.11 -0.17
C GLU A 163 21.03 -0.22 1.04
N LEU A 164 19.75 0.13 1.14
CA LEU A 164 19.21 0.99 2.20
C LEU A 164 18.93 0.20 3.48
N SER A 165 19.37 0.76 4.60
CA SER A 165 19.13 0.23 5.94
C SER A 165 17.72 0.58 6.42
N ALA A 166 17.02 -0.41 6.96
CA ALA A 166 15.66 -0.23 7.47
C ALA A 166 15.44 -0.97 8.79
N THR A 167 14.59 -0.41 9.65
CA THR A 167 14.13 -1.06 10.89
C THR A 167 12.60 -1.03 10.97
N GLY A 168 12.00 -2.20 11.15
CA GLY A 168 10.57 -2.38 11.37
C GLY A 168 10.24 -2.67 12.84
N ILE A 169 9.35 -1.88 13.43
CA ILE A 169 8.89 -2.03 14.82
C ILE A 169 7.40 -2.39 14.82
N GLY A 170 7.09 -3.62 15.23
CA GLY A 170 5.72 -4.17 15.26
C GLY A 170 5.29 -4.93 14.00
N PRO A 171 4.09 -5.53 14.00
CA PRO A 171 3.71 -6.53 13.01
C PRO A 171 3.29 -5.92 11.67
N GLY A 172 2.68 -4.74 11.67
CA GLY A 172 2.41 -3.98 10.45
C GLY A 172 3.67 -3.49 9.74
N ALA A 173 4.69 -3.09 10.50
CA ALA A 173 5.99 -2.71 9.97
C ALA A 173 6.70 -3.89 9.27
N ALA A 174 6.57 -5.11 9.80
CA ALA A 174 7.04 -6.32 9.14
C ALA A 174 6.40 -6.52 7.75
N ILE A 175 5.07 -6.38 7.65
CA ILE A 175 4.34 -6.47 6.36
C ILE A 175 4.84 -5.41 5.36
N ALA A 176 5.12 -4.19 5.82
CA ALA A 176 5.61 -3.10 4.98
C ALA A 176 7.03 -3.34 4.42
N LEU A 177 7.91 -3.92 5.24
CA LEU A 177 9.34 -4.11 4.94
C LEU A 177 9.70 -5.52 4.43
N ALA A 178 8.72 -6.43 4.34
CA ALA A 178 8.89 -7.71 3.66
C ALA A 178 9.33 -7.53 2.19
N ASP A 179 10.10 -8.48 1.69
CA ASP A 179 10.34 -8.70 0.27
C ASP A 179 9.22 -9.55 -0.37
N PRO A 180 9.26 -9.85 -1.69
CA PRO A 180 8.21 -10.62 -2.34
C PRO A 180 8.02 -12.04 -1.81
N ASP A 181 9.05 -12.63 -1.19
CA ASP A 181 9.01 -13.97 -0.58
C ASP A 181 8.51 -13.92 0.88
N GLY A 182 8.19 -12.74 1.41
CA GLY A 182 7.60 -12.53 2.74
C GLY A 182 8.62 -12.38 3.86
N LEU A 183 9.91 -12.27 3.53
CA LEU A 183 10.99 -12.10 4.49
C LEU A 183 11.22 -10.62 4.80
N VAL A 184 11.15 -10.21 6.07
CA VAL A 184 11.42 -8.82 6.47
C VAL A 184 12.85 -8.41 6.11
N ARG A 185 13.00 -7.29 5.39
CA ARG A 185 14.30 -6.72 5.03
C ARG A 185 14.70 -5.66 6.04
N GLY A 186 15.92 -5.81 6.58
CA GLY A 186 16.44 -4.97 7.65
C GLY A 186 16.24 -5.58 9.03
N GLU A 187 16.30 -4.77 10.07
CA GLU A 187 16.06 -5.21 11.44
C GLU A 187 14.55 -5.25 11.74
N HIS A 188 14.10 -6.25 12.50
CA HIS A 188 12.73 -6.30 13.02
C HIS A 188 12.73 -6.41 14.55
N ARG A 189 11.87 -5.64 15.21
CA ARG A 189 11.61 -5.73 16.65
C ARG A 189 10.09 -5.72 16.89
N PRO A 190 9.56 -6.46 17.88
CA PRO A 190 8.18 -6.28 18.32
C PRO A 190 8.01 -4.88 18.94
N VAL A 191 6.82 -4.29 18.81
CA VAL A 191 6.51 -2.99 19.43
C VAL A 191 6.43 -3.13 20.96
N PRO A 192 7.22 -2.37 21.75
CA PRO A 192 7.12 -2.41 23.20
C PRO A 192 5.75 -1.93 23.70
N THR A 193 5.25 -2.58 24.76
CA THR A 193 4.01 -2.15 25.44
C THR A 193 4.18 -0.80 26.15
N ASP A 194 5.39 -0.55 26.67
CA ASP A 194 5.79 0.68 27.34
C ASP A 194 6.27 1.75 26.33
N PRO A 195 5.62 2.93 26.27
CA PRO A 195 6.06 4.04 25.42
C PRO A 195 7.49 4.52 25.69
N ASP A 196 7.97 4.48 26.95
CA ASP A 196 9.33 4.95 27.26
C ASP A 196 10.40 4.02 26.66
N LEU A 197 10.11 2.71 26.63
CA LEU A 197 10.96 1.73 25.95
C LEU A 197 10.84 1.84 24.42
N LEU A 198 9.65 2.11 23.88
CA LEU A 198 9.49 2.40 22.45
C LEU A 198 10.32 3.61 22.02
N ARG A 199 10.33 4.71 22.80
CA ARG A 199 11.15 5.91 22.54
C ARG A 199 12.64 5.55 22.43
N VAL A 200 13.16 4.71 23.33
CA VAL A 200 14.56 4.24 23.29
C VAL A 200 14.85 3.40 22.04
N VAL A 201 13.99 2.42 21.73
CA VAL A 201 14.16 1.53 20.57
C VAL A 201 14.10 2.30 19.25
N VAL A 202 13.21 3.30 19.15
CA VAL A 202 13.08 4.17 17.97
C VAL A 202 14.30 5.10 17.85
N GLY A 203 14.78 5.67 18.97
CA GLY A 203 15.98 6.50 18.98
C GLY A 203 17.23 5.75 18.48
N GLU A 204 17.40 4.49 18.90
CA GLU A 204 18.44 3.60 18.38
C GLU A 204 18.29 3.38 16.86
N ALA A 205 17.08 3.00 16.40
CA ALA A 205 16.79 2.74 15.00
C ALA A 205 17.04 3.94 14.07
N ILE A 206 16.75 5.16 14.52
CA ILE A 206 17.02 6.41 13.78
C ILE A 206 18.52 6.64 13.56
N THR A 207 19.38 6.15 14.46
CA THR A 207 20.84 6.28 14.30
C THR A 207 21.45 5.24 13.35
N THR A 208 20.74 4.14 13.08
CA THR A 208 21.26 2.99 12.31
C THR A 208 20.56 2.76 10.98
N SER A 209 19.43 3.43 10.72
CA SER A 209 18.55 3.16 9.56
C SER A 209 18.27 4.40 8.71
N ASP A 210 18.19 4.22 7.40
CA ASP A 210 17.66 5.22 6.47
C ASP A 210 16.13 5.33 6.56
N LEU A 211 15.45 4.21 6.86
CA LEU A 211 14.00 4.12 7.04
C LEU A 211 13.63 3.42 8.36
N VAL A 212 12.83 4.07 9.20
CA VAL A 212 12.21 3.46 10.38
C VAL A 212 10.70 3.35 10.16
N VAL A 213 10.13 2.15 10.31
CA VAL A 213 8.69 1.91 10.20
C VAL A 213 8.14 1.42 11.53
N VAL A 214 7.14 2.10 12.10
CA VAL A 214 6.56 1.80 13.40
C VAL A 214 5.07 1.54 13.25
N ASP A 215 4.61 0.38 13.72
CA ASP A 215 3.19 0.09 13.93
C ASP A 215 2.76 0.56 15.31
N ALA A 216 2.12 1.74 15.38
CA ALA A 216 1.59 2.30 16.63
C ALA A 216 0.35 1.53 17.14
N GLY A 217 -0.20 0.59 16.35
CA GLY A 217 -1.33 -0.25 16.68
C GLY A 217 -2.64 0.18 16.00
N SER A 218 -3.73 -0.50 16.38
CA SER A 218 -5.04 -0.36 15.72
C SER A 218 -6.15 0.06 16.67
N VAL A 219 -7.03 0.95 16.18
CA VAL A 219 -8.30 1.32 16.79
C VAL A 219 -9.42 0.65 15.99
N ARG A 220 -10.31 -0.07 16.68
CA ARG A 220 -11.45 -0.80 16.11
C ARG A 220 -12.77 -0.25 16.66
N ASP A 221 -13.77 -0.18 15.79
CA ASP A 221 -15.15 0.14 16.18
C ASP A 221 -15.76 -1.05 16.97
N ILE A 222 -16.76 -0.79 17.81
CA ILE A 222 -17.45 -1.83 18.61
C ILE A 222 -18.03 -2.92 17.68
N GLY A 223 -17.84 -4.18 18.04
CA GLY A 223 -18.18 -5.37 17.24
C GLY A 223 -17.29 -5.56 16.01
N ARG A 224 -16.09 -4.94 16.00
CA ARG A 224 -15.09 -5.04 14.91
C ARG A 224 -13.67 -5.32 15.41
N ALA A 225 -13.55 -5.92 16.60
CA ALA A 225 -12.31 -6.52 17.08
C ALA A 225 -11.71 -7.47 16.01
N THR A 226 -10.38 -7.59 16.01
CA THR A 226 -9.69 -8.51 15.11
C THR A 226 -9.70 -9.93 15.67
N VAL A 227 -9.67 -10.92 14.77
CA VAL A 227 -9.66 -12.35 15.13
C VAL A 227 -8.28 -12.96 14.90
N GLY A 228 -7.92 -13.98 15.69
CA GLY A 228 -6.71 -14.76 15.42
C GLY A 228 -6.72 -15.40 14.04
N ARG A 229 -5.54 -15.66 13.48
CA ARG A 229 -5.40 -16.57 12.33
C ARG A 229 -5.75 -17.99 12.82
N PRO A 230 -6.62 -18.76 12.12
CA PRO A 230 -6.80 -20.17 12.43
C PRO A 230 -5.47 -20.90 12.24
N ALA A 231 -5.06 -21.71 13.21
CA ALA A 231 -3.85 -22.52 13.10
C ALA A 231 -3.95 -23.44 11.87
N THR A 232 -2.88 -23.48 11.09
CA THR A 232 -2.74 -24.36 9.92
C THR A 232 -2.21 -25.73 10.37
N PRO A 233 -2.62 -26.85 9.76
CA PRO A 233 -2.15 -28.17 10.17
C PRO A 233 -0.64 -28.42 10.02
N ASP A 234 0.05 -27.55 9.27
CA ASP A 234 1.50 -27.58 9.03
C ASP A 234 2.28 -26.65 10.00
N ASP A 235 1.61 -25.99 10.95
CA ASP A 235 2.26 -25.31 12.07
C ASP A 235 2.69 -26.36 13.11
N ASP A 236 3.93 -26.87 13.00
CA ASP A 236 4.49 -27.88 13.92
C ASP A 236 4.52 -27.33 15.37
N PRO A 237 3.86 -27.98 16.36
CA PRO A 237 3.73 -27.46 17.72
C PRO A 237 4.97 -27.66 18.60
N GLU A 238 6.14 -27.96 18.03
CA GLU A 238 7.36 -28.29 18.80
C GLU A 238 8.29 -27.09 19.09
N ASP A 239 8.01 -25.89 18.54
CA ASP A 239 8.83 -24.67 18.73
C ASP A 239 8.29 -23.69 19.81
N GLU A 240 7.28 -24.08 20.61
CA GLU A 240 6.66 -23.21 21.65
C GLU A 240 7.48 -23.05 22.96
N ASP A 241 8.77 -23.42 23.02
CA ASP A 241 9.67 -23.16 24.16
C ASP A 241 10.21 -21.70 24.20
N GLY A 242 9.36 -20.73 23.84
CA GLY A 242 9.60 -19.30 24.02
C GLY A 242 9.27 -18.83 25.45
N PRO A 243 9.89 -17.75 25.96
CA PRO A 243 9.56 -17.26 27.30
C PRO A 243 8.10 -16.81 27.35
N GLU A 244 7.34 -17.43 28.24
CA GLU A 244 5.90 -17.25 28.48
C GLU A 244 5.53 -15.76 28.67
N THR A 245 5.24 -15.07 27.56
CA THR A 245 4.55 -13.78 27.61
C THR A 245 3.19 -14.03 28.21
N THR A 246 2.93 -13.41 29.37
CA THR A 246 1.65 -13.47 30.06
C THR A 246 0.58 -12.65 29.35
N ASP A 247 0.31 -12.99 28.08
CA ASP A 247 -1.04 -12.89 27.56
C ASP A 247 -1.86 -13.98 28.25
N HIS A 248 -3.06 -13.62 28.72
CA HIS A 248 -3.98 -14.58 29.31
C HIS A 248 -4.57 -15.49 28.22
N ALA A 249 -3.80 -16.50 27.81
CA ALA A 249 -4.39 -17.72 27.30
C ALA A 249 -5.42 -18.20 28.33
N PRO A 250 -6.68 -18.48 27.95
CA PRO A 250 -7.66 -18.98 28.89
C PRO A 250 -7.21 -20.38 29.32
N THR A 251 -6.62 -20.45 30.52
CA THR A 251 -6.41 -21.73 31.21
C THR A 251 -7.75 -22.46 31.26
N GLY A 252 -7.74 -23.78 31.05
CA GLY A 252 -8.97 -24.59 30.90
C GLY A 252 -9.91 -24.61 32.12
N GLU A 253 -9.56 -23.88 33.18
CA GLU A 253 -10.37 -23.62 34.36
C GLU A 253 -11.29 -22.41 34.08
N GLY A 254 -12.43 -22.65 33.43
CA GLY A 254 -13.35 -21.59 33.02
C GLY A 254 -13.81 -20.68 34.19
N PRO A 255 -13.85 -19.34 34.02
CA PRO A 255 -14.16 -18.42 35.11
C PRO A 255 -15.58 -18.65 35.65
N THR A 256 -15.69 -18.75 36.97
CA THR A 256 -16.96 -19.03 37.68
C THR A 256 -17.80 -17.78 37.90
N GLY A 257 -18.15 -17.10 36.80
CA GLY A 257 -19.06 -15.94 36.80
C GLY A 257 -19.47 -15.51 35.39
N PRO A 258 -20.55 -14.71 35.26
CA PRO A 258 -20.92 -14.08 34.00
C PRO A 258 -19.98 -12.90 33.71
N GLU A 259 -18.74 -13.21 33.33
CA GLU A 259 -17.76 -12.21 32.91
C GLU A 259 -18.18 -11.65 31.55
N VAL A 260 -18.79 -10.45 31.57
CA VAL A 260 -19.13 -9.71 30.36
C VAL A 260 -17.83 -9.18 29.78
N ILE A 261 -17.24 -9.92 28.83
CA ILE A 261 -16.12 -9.45 28.01
C ILE A 261 -16.58 -8.15 27.34
N THR A 262 -16.14 -7.03 27.91
CA THR A 262 -16.55 -5.69 27.50
C THR A 262 -15.45 -5.17 26.58
N GLU A 263 -15.76 -5.01 25.30
CA GLU A 263 -14.82 -4.42 24.35
C GLU A 263 -14.36 -3.03 24.83
N PRO A 264 -13.07 -2.69 24.71
CA PRO A 264 -12.56 -1.40 25.17
C PRO A 264 -13.20 -0.26 24.37
N THR A 265 -13.54 0.83 25.05
CA THR A 265 -14.08 2.01 24.38
C THR A 265 -13.07 2.57 23.38
N ARG A 266 -13.55 3.27 22.36
CA ARG A 266 -12.70 3.89 21.35
C ARG A 266 -11.62 4.79 21.97
N LEU A 267 -11.93 5.50 23.05
CA LEU A 267 -10.97 6.37 23.75
C LEU A 267 -9.87 5.59 24.48
N GLU A 268 -10.21 4.44 25.07
CA GLU A 268 -9.23 3.54 25.72
C GLU A 268 -8.29 2.91 24.69
N GLN A 269 -8.75 2.65 23.47
CA GLN A 269 -7.91 2.17 22.37
C GLN A 269 -7.02 3.28 21.76
N VAL A 270 -7.54 4.50 21.65
CA VAL A 270 -6.81 5.64 21.05
C VAL A 270 -5.66 6.13 21.96
N ARG A 271 -5.83 6.14 23.29
CA ARG A 271 -4.81 6.65 24.23
C ARG A 271 -3.43 5.98 24.11
N PRO A 272 -3.32 4.64 24.07
CA PRO A 272 -2.04 3.96 23.81
C PRO A 272 -1.43 4.30 22.44
N VAL A 273 -2.26 4.52 21.41
CA VAL A 273 -1.79 4.90 20.07
C VAL A 273 -1.21 6.32 20.09
N ASP A 274 -1.87 7.28 20.73
CA ASP A 274 -1.36 8.65 20.92
C ASP A 274 -0.04 8.66 21.71
N ALA A 275 0.05 7.89 22.80
CA ALA A 275 1.28 7.77 23.59
C ALA A 275 2.45 7.15 22.80
N ARG A 276 2.20 6.14 21.95
CA ARG A 276 3.23 5.55 21.06
C ARG A 276 3.65 6.50 19.95
N ILE A 277 2.73 7.27 19.38
CA ILE A 277 3.07 8.34 18.42
C ILE A 277 3.93 9.40 19.13
N GLY A 278 3.63 9.74 20.38
CA GLY A 278 4.43 10.65 21.21
C GLY A 278 5.86 10.15 21.38
N ALA A 279 6.01 8.92 21.86
CA ALA A 279 7.31 8.26 22.02
C ALA A 279 8.16 8.24 20.72
N VAL A 280 7.54 8.09 19.55
CA VAL A 280 8.28 8.17 18.27
C VAL A 280 8.71 9.61 17.96
N LEU A 281 7.83 10.60 18.17
CA LEU A 281 8.14 12.01 17.90
C LEU A 281 9.22 12.54 18.85
N ASP A 282 9.12 12.21 20.14
CA ASP A 282 10.12 12.56 21.16
C ASP A 282 11.48 11.94 20.82
N ALA A 283 11.51 10.67 20.37
CA ALA A 283 12.74 10.01 19.93
C ALA A 283 13.38 10.71 18.70
N VAL A 284 12.57 11.14 17.73
CA VAL A 284 13.06 11.93 16.59
C VAL A 284 13.67 13.25 17.07
N ASP A 285 12.95 14.01 17.90
CA ASP A 285 13.41 15.31 18.40
C ASP A 285 14.67 15.22 19.26
N GLU A 286 14.84 14.13 20.04
CA GLU A 286 16.02 13.89 20.87
C GLU A 286 17.27 13.48 20.09
N THR A 287 17.13 12.77 18.96
CA THR A 287 18.28 12.40 18.13
C THR A 287 18.93 13.59 17.44
N GLY A 288 18.17 14.66 17.18
CA GLY A 288 18.64 15.85 16.50
C GLY A 288 19.06 15.65 15.02
N ARG A 289 18.80 14.48 14.43
CA ARG A 289 18.94 14.27 12.98
C ARG A 289 17.79 14.95 12.25
N ASP A 290 18.08 15.46 11.06
CA ASP A 290 17.02 15.82 10.12
C ASP A 290 16.21 14.57 9.77
N ALA A 291 14.88 14.66 9.91
CA ALA A 291 14.00 13.53 9.71
C ALA A 291 12.67 13.93 9.05
N VAL A 292 12.21 13.12 8.11
CA VAL A 292 10.87 13.21 7.51
C VAL A 292 9.96 12.20 8.20
N VAL A 293 9.03 12.68 9.02
CA VAL A 293 8.10 11.83 9.77
C VAL A 293 6.72 11.88 9.13
N LEU A 294 6.17 10.72 8.79
CA LEU A 294 4.79 10.52 8.33
C LEU A 294 3.99 9.77 9.40
N VAL A 295 2.88 10.33 9.86
CA VAL A 295 1.93 9.67 10.76
C VAL A 295 0.65 9.39 9.97
N VAL A 296 0.34 8.11 9.69
CA VAL A 296 -0.73 7.74 8.75
C VAL A 296 -1.60 6.61 9.29
N SER A 297 -2.91 6.83 9.33
CA SER A 297 -3.91 5.81 9.64
C SER A 297 -4.30 5.03 8.38
N LEU A 298 -3.64 3.90 8.16
CA LEU A 298 -3.60 3.17 6.88
C LEU A 298 -4.87 2.35 6.58
N ALA A 299 -5.68 2.03 7.59
CA ALA A 299 -6.87 1.20 7.49
C ALA A 299 -8.10 1.80 8.20
N ASP A 300 -9.31 1.31 7.90
CA ASP A 300 -10.52 1.70 8.61
C ASP A 300 -10.64 0.99 9.97
N SER A 301 -11.26 1.61 10.97
CA SER A 301 -11.60 0.93 12.24
C SER A 301 -12.79 -0.03 12.13
N GLY A 302 -13.47 -0.10 10.98
CA GLY A 302 -14.65 -0.94 10.80
C GLY A 302 -15.18 -0.90 9.36
N THR A 303 -16.39 -1.43 9.14
CA THR A 303 -16.96 -1.59 7.78
C THR A 303 -17.55 -0.33 7.16
N ARG A 304 -17.62 0.77 7.94
CA ARG A 304 -17.98 2.09 7.43
C ARG A 304 -16.69 2.80 7.03
N ALA A 305 -16.37 2.82 5.74
CA ALA A 305 -15.25 3.64 5.26
C ALA A 305 -15.43 5.07 5.78
N ARG A 306 -14.47 5.60 6.52
CA ARG A 306 -14.38 7.03 6.89
C ARG A 306 -13.04 7.54 6.39
N MET A 307 -12.85 8.86 6.36
CA MET A 307 -11.53 9.39 6.11
C MET A 307 -10.71 9.30 7.42
N GLN A 308 -9.46 8.85 7.34
CA GLN A 308 -8.62 8.57 8.52
C GLN A 308 -7.56 9.68 8.72
N LEU A 309 -6.90 9.72 9.87
CA LEU A 309 -5.91 10.74 10.20
C LEU A 309 -4.62 10.59 9.36
N ALA A 310 -4.07 11.71 8.87
CA ALA A 310 -2.74 11.77 8.27
C ALA A 310 -2.04 13.09 8.62
N ALA A 311 -0.76 13.02 9.00
CA ALA A 311 0.08 14.19 9.28
C ALA A 311 1.54 13.94 8.83
N ALA A 312 2.29 15.00 8.56
CA ALA A 312 3.71 14.93 8.24
C ALA A 312 4.51 16.11 8.82
N ARG A 313 5.77 15.89 9.19
CA ARG A 313 6.74 16.93 9.60
C ARG A 313 8.13 16.63 9.03
N GLY A 314 8.98 17.66 8.93
CA GLY A 314 10.34 17.55 8.40
C GLY A 314 10.50 18.14 7.00
N VAL A 315 11.74 18.18 6.50
CA VAL A 315 12.10 18.77 5.20
C VAL A 315 12.32 17.67 4.17
N LEU A 316 11.66 17.77 3.02
CA LEU A 316 11.84 16.84 1.89
C LEU A 316 13.17 17.13 1.14
N PRO A 317 13.72 16.16 0.39
CA PRO A 317 14.92 16.37 -0.43
C PRO A 317 14.82 17.47 -1.50
N ASP A 318 13.60 17.92 -1.83
CA ASP A 318 13.32 19.00 -2.79
C ASP A 318 13.24 20.41 -2.11
N ASP A 319 13.75 20.56 -0.87
CA ASP A 319 13.61 21.73 0.04
C ASP A 319 12.15 22.08 0.47
N ASP A 320 11.14 21.36 -0.04
CA ASP A 320 9.73 21.46 0.41
C ASP A 320 9.62 21.01 1.89
N ALA A 321 9.20 21.90 2.80
CA ALA A 321 9.05 21.59 4.22
C ALA A 321 7.60 21.25 4.62
N TYR A 322 7.41 20.13 5.32
CA TYR A 322 6.19 19.86 6.07
C TYR A 322 6.18 20.69 7.38
N GLY A 323 5.05 21.31 7.67
CA GLY A 323 4.86 22.25 8.77
C GLY A 323 3.41 22.75 8.79
N ALA A 324 3.14 23.99 9.20
CA ALA A 324 1.79 24.53 9.36
C ALA A 324 0.96 24.69 8.05
N SER A 325 0.66 23.60 7.35
CA SER A 325 0.06 23.52 6.01
C SER A 325 -0.95 22.37 5.91
N LEU A 326 -1.53 22.16 4.73
CA LEU A 326 -2.26 20.92 4.42
C LEU A 326 -1.34 19.90 3.73
N LEU A 327 -1.74 18.63 3.71
CA LEU A 327 -1.18 17.59 2.85
C LEU A 327 -1.94 17.54 1.52
N GLY A 328 -1.22 17.42 0.41
CA GLY A 328 -1.80 17.25 -0.93
C GLY A 328 -1.19 16.07 -1.67
N SER A 329 -1.95 15.51 -2.60
CA SER A 329 -1.51 14.44 -3.50
C SER A 329 -2.11 14.61 -4.90
N ARG A 330 -1.30 14.32 -5.93
CA ARG A 330 -1.78 14.33 -7.33
C ARG A 330 -2.72 13.17 -7.66
N SER A 331 -2.79 12.13 -6.80
CA SER A 331 -3.71 11.00 -6.97
C SER A 331 -5.15 11.35 -6.60
N THR A 332 -5.34 12.27 -5.63
CA THR A 332 -6.66 12.78 -5.20
C THR A 332 -7.08 14.04 -5.95
N ARG A 333 -6.12 14.93 -6.28
CA ARG A 333 -6.37 16.27 -6.84
C ARG A 333 -7.25 17.14 -5.93
N GLN A 334 -7.18 16.90 -4.63
CA GLN A 334 -7.90 17.64 -3.60
C GLN A 334 -6.97 17.87 -2.42
N ASP A 335 -6.74 19.14 -2.09
CA ASP A 335 -5.91 19.53 -0.95
C ASP A 335 -6.56 19.09 0.37
N GLY A 336 -5.74 18.69 1.34
CA GLY A 336 -6.19 18.04 2.57
C GLY A 336 -6.60 16.57 2.39
N MET A 337 -6.51 15.98 1.20
CA MET A 337 -6.85 14.58 0.95
C MET A 337 -5.70 13.80 0.28
N ILE A 338 -5.37 12.62 0.84
CA ILE A 338 -4.41 11.66 0.28
C ILE A 338 -5.02 10.23 0.22
N GLN A 339 -4.33 9.27 -0.39
CA GLN A 339 -4.70 7.84 -0.38
C GLN A 339 -3.62 7.01 0.33
N ALA A 340 -3.97 5.85 0.90
CA ALA A 340 -2.97 4.97 1.54
C ALA A 340 -1.85 4.54 0.57
N THR A 341 -2.16 4.42 -0.73
CA THR A 341 -1.21 4.14 -1.82
C THR A 341 -0.24 5.29 -2.13
N ASP A 342 -0.44 6.48 -1.56
CA ASP A 342 0.49 7.62 -1.69
C ASP A 342 1.67 7.53 -0.71
N VAL A 343 1.60 6.65 0.30
CA VAL A 343 2.67 6.49 1.31
C VAL A 343 3.96 5.97 0.66
N THR A 344 3.92 4.84 -0.05
CA THR A 344 5.10 4.24 -0.71
C THR A 344 5.83 5.19 -1.66
N PRO A 345 5.19 5.90 -2.62
CA PRO A 345 5.90 6.88 -3.45
C PRO A 345 6.45 8.07 -2.65
N THR A 346 5.87 8.40 -1.49
CA THR A 346 6.44 9.41 -0.59
C THR A 346 7.71 8.90 0.07
N LEU A 347 7.71 7.68 0.61
CA LEU A 347 8.90 7.06 1.20
C LEU A 347 10.04 6.96 0.18
N LEU A 348 9.76 6.44 -1.02
CA LEU A 348 10.75 6.29 -2.08
C LEU A 348 11.28 7.64 -2.59
N ASN A 349 10.46 8.70 -2.60
CA ASN A 349 10.91 10.05 -2.94
C ASN A 349 11.78 10.66 -1.83
N ALA A 350 11.39 10.53 -0.56
CA ALA A 350 12.16 11.02 0.58
C ALA A 350 13.50 10.29 0.75
N LEU A 351 13.55 8.99 0.42
CA LEU A 351 14.78 8.18 0.42
C LEU A 351 15.66 8.38 -0.82
N GLY A 352 15.22 9.13 -1.83
CA GLY A 352 15.99 9.38 -3.06
C GLY A 352 16.05 8.22 -4.06
N VAL A 353 15.16 7.23 -3.96
CA VAL A 353 15.18 5.97 -4.74
C VAL A 353 13.90 5.71 -5.54
N ALA A 354 13.12 6.76 -5.82
CA ALA A 354 11.86 6.66 -6.58
C ALA A 354 12.04 6.14 -8.02
N ASP A 355 13.23 6.28 -8.60
CA ASP A 355 13.60 5.76 -9.92
C ASP A 355 13.91 4.25 -9.94
N ARG A 356 14.21 3.66 -8.77
CA ARG A 356 14.46 2.22 -8.61
C ARG A 356 13.19 1.38 -8.68
N ALA A 357 12.02 1.97 -8.37
CA ALA A 357 10.75 1.27 -8.45
C ALA A 357 10.37 0.99 -9.93
N PRO A 358 9.93 -0.23 -10.29
CA PRO A 358 9.56 -0.54 -11.66
C PRO A 358 8.43 0.35 -12.19
N ILE A 359 8.54 0.81 -13.43
CA ILE A 359 7.58 1.71 -14.06
C ILE A 359 6.16 1.14 -13.98
N GLY A 360 5.25 1.91 -13.38
CA GLY A 360 3.83 1.54 -13.22
C GLY A 360 3.54 0.53 -12.11
N ALA A 361 4.52 0.14 -11.29
CA ALA A 361 4.27 -0.71 -10.11
C ALA A 361 3.60 0.06 -8.97
N VAL A 362 3.95 1.34 -8.80
CA VAL A 362 3.37 2.24 -7.79
C VAL A 362 2.23 3.05 -8.40
N VAL A 363 1.08 3.11 -7.72
CA VAL A 363 -0.17 3.70 -8.21
C VAL A 363 -0.45 5.09 -7.66
N GLY A 364 0.01 5.39 -6.43
CA GLY A 364 -0.16 6.69 -5.79
C GLY A 364 0.77 7.78 -6.33
N ALA A 365 0.77 8.93 -5.67
CA ALA A 365 1.71 10.02 -5.91
C ALA A 365 2.38 10.45 -4.58
N PRO A 366 3.61 10.99 -4.60
CA PRO A 366 4.23 11.54 -3.40
C PRO A 366 3.33 12.59 -2.74
N ILE A 367 3.17 12.47 -1.43
CA ILE A 367 2.49 13.44 -0.56
C ILE A 367 3.38 14.69 -0.49
N ARG A 368 2.78 15.87 -0.65
CA ARG A 368 3.49 17.16 -0.60
C ARG A 368 2.82 18.10 0.42
N PRO A 369 3.56 19.02 1.05
CA PRO A 369 2.94 20.16 1.71
C PRO A 369 2.23 21.00 0.64
N VAL A 370 0.99 21.41 0.91
CA VAL A 370 0.23 22.34 0.07
C VAL A 370 -0.33 23.47 0.92
N GLY A 371 -0.58 24.61 0.28
CA GLY A 371 -1.18 25.78 0.92
C GLY A 371 -2.52 25.44 1.59
N GLY A 372 -2.85 26.18 2.64
CA GLY A 372 -4.08 25.98 3.39
C GLY A 372 -4.34 27.12 4.37
N PRO A 373 -5.38 27.00 5.21
CA PRO A 373 -5.68 28.00 6.22
C PRO A 373 -4.50 28.28 7.17
N GLU A 374 -4.24 29.55 7.45
CA GLU A 374 -3.10 30.00 8.28
C GLU A 374 -3.20 29.47 9.73
N SER A 375 -4.41 29.44 10.31
CA SER A 375 -4.62 28.96 11.67
C SER A 375 -4.81 27.44 11.73
N ALA A 376 -4.19 26.80 12.73
CA ALA A 376 -4.31 25.36 13.00
C ALA A 376 -5.77 24.90 13.07
N ASN A 377 -6.60 25.61 13.84
CA ASN A 377 -8.02 25.27 13.99
C ASN A 377 -8.74 25.26 12.63
N ALA A 378 -8.47 26.23 11.75
CA ALA A 378 -9.09 26.28 10.42
C ALA A 378 -8.57 25.16 9.48
N ARG A 379 -7.32 24.72 9.63
CA ARG A 379 -6.83 23.52 8.91
C ARG A 379 -7.55 22.26 9.39
N VAL A 380 -7.70 22.08 10.71
CA VAL A 380 -8.44 20.94 11.28
C VAL A 380 -9.90 20.96 10.82
N THR A 381 -10.57 22.12 10.84
CA THR A 381 -11.92 22.27 10.27
C THR A 381 -11.96 21.89 8.79
N ALA A 382 -11.02 22.37 7.97
CA ALA A 382 -10.98 22.02 6.54
C ALA A 382 -10.85 20.51 6.31
N VAL A 383 -10.04 19.81 7.12
CA VAL A 383 -9.85 18.35 7.00
C VAL A 383 -11.08 17.57 7.52
N LEU A 384 -11.74 18.04 8.57
CA LEU A 384 -13.03 17.49 9.04
C LEU A 384 -14.15 17.70 8.02
N ASP A 385 -14.21 18.87 7.36
CA ASP A 385 -15.18 19.16 6.29
C ASP A 385 -14.99 18.20 5.10
N VAL A 386 -13.75 17.82 4.77
CA VAL A 386 -13.46 16.81 3.73
C VAL A 386 -14.05 15.44 4.09
N ASP A 387 -13.89 14.98 5.32
CA ASP A 387 -14.56 13.75 5.79
C ASP A 387 -16.08 13.87 5.69
N GLN A 388 -16.66 14.93 6.29
CA GLN A 388 -18.11 15.12 6.34
C GLN A 388 -18.72 15.22 4.93
N HIS A 389 -18.06 15.90 3.99
CA HIS A 389 -18.49 15.96 2.59
C HIS A 389 -18.43 14.59 1.90
N SER A 390 -17.36 13.81 2.13
CA SER A 390 -17.22 12.45 1.59
C SER A 390 -18.32 11.49 2.08
N HIS A 391 -18.88 11.77 3.26
CA HIS A 391 -20.01 11.04 3.83
C HIS A 391 -21.37 11.49 3.27
N ALA A 392 -21.58 12.80 3.11
CA ALA A 392 -22.84 13.38 2.63
C ALA A 392 -23.26 12.92 1.22
N VAL A 393 -22.29 12.62 0.34
CA VAL A 393 -22.55 12.21 -1.05
C VAL A 393 -23.05 10.75 -1.16
N ARG A 394 -22.70 9.88 -0.20
CA ARG A 394 -22.93 8.42 -0.32
C ARG A 394 -24.40 8.00 -0.49
N PRO A 395 -25.39 8.58 0.23
CA PRO A 395 -26.80 8.21 0.05
C PRO A 395 -27.36 8.59 -1.34
N ILE A 396 -26.73 9.55 -2.02
CA ILE A 396 -27.18 10.07 -3.31
C ILE A 396 -26.72 9.16 -4.46
N THR A 397 -25.55 8.52 -4.33
CA THR A 397 -24.92 7.71 -5.38
C THR A 397 -25.80 6.59 -5.94
N PRO A 398 -26.47 5.73 -5.13
CA PRO A 398 -27.36 4.69 -5.66
C PRO A 398 -28.55 5.28 -6.42
N THR A 399 -29.12 6.38 -5.92
CA THR A 399 -30.25 7.08 -6.55
C THR A 399 -29.86 7.68 -7.89
N PHE A 400 -28.68 8.31 -7.98
CA PHE A 400 -28.14 8.84 -9.23
C PHE A 400 -27.93 7.74 -10.29
N TYR A 401 -27.26 6.64 -9.92
CA TYR A 401 -27.06 5.53 -10.86
C TYR A 401 -28.38 4.84 -11.25
N THR A 402 -29.32 4.70 -10.32
CA THR A 402 -30.66 4.16 -10.62
C THR A 402 -31.40 5.06 -11.61
N LEU A 403 -31.39 6.38 -11.40
CA LEU A 403 -31.97 7.36 -12.32
C LEU A 403 -31.30 7.30 -13.70
N LEU A 404 -29.96 7.22 -13.75
CA LEU A 404 -29.19 7.10 -14.98
C LEU A 404 -29.54 5.82 -15.74
N ILE A 405 -29.68 4.68 -15.04
CA ILE A 405 -30.12 3.40 -15.62
C ILE A 405 -31.55 3.53 -16.18
N VAL A 406 -32.48 4.11 -15.42
CA VAL A 406 -33.87 4.34 -15.87
C VAL A 406 -33.91 5.23 -17.11
N ILE A 407 -33.14 6.32 -17.14
CA ILE A 407 -33.02 7.21 -18.31
C ILE A 407 -32.49 6.44 -19.53
N ASN A 408 -31.45 5.61 -19.36
CA ASN A 408 -30.91 4.79 -20.44
C ASN A 408 -31.88 3.73 -20.93
N LEU A 409 -32.62 3.06 -20.03
CA LEU A 409 -33.66 2.09 -20.40
C LEU A 409 -34.84 2.76 -21.13
N VAL A 410 -35.25 3.95 -20.70
CA VAL A 410 -36.26 4.77 -21.39
C VAL A 410 -35.78 5.16 -22.78
N LEU A 411 -34.53 5.65 -22.92
CA LEU A 411 -33.93 5.99 -24.21
C LEU A 411 -33.85 4.78 -25.14
N TYR A 412 -33.39 3.62 -24.62
CA TYR A 412 -33.34 2.36 -25.36
C TYR A 412 -34.74 1.91 -25.80
N GLY A 413 -35.75 2.06 -24.93
CA GLY A 413 -37.15 1.82 -25.26
C GLY A 413 -37.64 2.74 -26.39
N PHE A 414 -37.37 4.05 -26.31
CA PHE A 414 -37.69 5.02 -27.35
C PHE A 414 -37.02 4.72 -28.69
N VAL A 415 -35.73 4.35 -28.70
CA VAL A 415 -35.01 3.96 -29.91
C VAL A 415 -35.61 2.67 -30.50
N THR A 416 -35.79 1.63 -29.68
CA THR A 416 -36.30 0.32 -30.12
C THR A 416 -37.74 0.38 -30.64
N LEU A 417 -38.62 1.12 -29.95
CA LEU A 417 -40.03 1.28 -30.33
C LEU A 417 -40.22 2.34 -31.42
N GLY A 418 -39.44 3.43 -31.39
CA GLY A 418 -39.51 4.54 -32.35
C GLY A 418 -38.96 4.20 -33.72
N LEU A 419 -37.86 3.43 -33.80
CA LEU A 419 -37.32 2.90 -35.06
C LEU A 419 -38.08 1.67 -35.58
N ASN A 420 -39.04 1.14 -34.81
CA ASN A 420 -39.90 0.06 -35.29
C ASN A 420 -40.72 0.58 -36.48
N GLY A 421 -40.61 -0.09 -37.64
CA GLY A 421 -41.13 0.42 -38.92
C GLY A 421 -42.63 0.76 -38.93
N ARG A 422 -43.42 0.20 -37.99
CA ARG A 422 -44.83 0.56 -37.79
C ARG A 422 -45.03 1.97 -37.23
N VAL A 423 -44.18 2.42 -36.30
CA VAL A 423 -44.24 3.75 -35.68
C VAL A 423 -43.75 4.81 -36.67
N MET A 424 -42.61 4.59 -37.32
CA MET A 424 -42.13 5.45 -38.42
C MET A 424 -43.16 5.59 -39.55
N ALA A 425 -43.83 4.49 -39.95
CA ALA A 425 -44.92 4.55 -40.92
C ALA A 425 -46.18 5.29 -40.41
N GLY A 426 -46.40 5.37 -39.09
CA GLY A 426 -47.46 6.17 -38.47
C GLY A 426 -47.12 7.66 -38.50
N VAL A 427 -45.93 8.04 -38.03
CA VAL A 427 -45.43 9.42 -38.04
C VAL A 427 -45.36 9.97 -39.46
N GLY A 428 -44.86 9.20 -40.42
CA GLY A 428 -44.85 9.58 -41.84
C GLY A 428 -46.24 9.84 -42.42
N ARG A 429 -47.26 9.09 -42.00
CA ARG A 429 -48.66 9.33 -42.40
C ARG A 429 -49.25 10.60 -41.79
N VAL A 430 -48.86 10.97 -40.57
CA VAL A 430 -49.29 12.23 -39.93
C VAL A 430 -48.56 13.43 -40.55
N ALA A 431 -47.24 13.34 -40.77
CA ALA A 431 -46.46 14.37 -41.45
C ALA A 431 -46.96 14.64 -42.88
N ALA A 432 -47.33 13.60 -43.63
CA ALA A 432 -47.93 13.73 -44.96
C ALA A 432 -49.32 14.40 -44.95
N ARG A 433 -50.09 14.29 -43.85
CA ARG A 433 -51.36 15.02 -43.69
C ARG A 433 -51.16 16.49 -43.33
N LEU A 434 -50.08 16.82 -42.62
CA LEU A 434 -49.76 18.19 -42.20
C LEU A 434 -49.00 19.01 -43.27
N ARG A 435 -48.44 18.36 -44.31
CA ARG A 435 -47.86 19.01 -45.50
C ARG A 435 -48.43 18.43 -46.80
N PRO A 436 -49.68 18.77 -47.17
CA PRO A 436 -50.23 18.42 -48.47
C PRO A 436 -49.60 19.30 -49.55
N GLY A 437 -48.66 18.77 -50.34
CA GLY A 437 -48.13 19.50 -51.51
C GLY A 437 -46.68 19.25 -51.95
N HIS A 438 -45.96 18.28 -51.37
CA HIS A 438 -44.62 17.91 -51.88
C HIS A 438 -44.60 16.49 -52.44
N PRO A 439 -44.21 16.29 -53.72
CA PRO A 439 -44.17 14.98 -54.34
C PRO A 439 -43.08 14.12 -53.69
N GLN A 440 -43.41 12.87 -53.39
CA GLN A 440 -42.47 11.94 -52.77
C GLN A 440 -41.41 11.50 -53.79
N GLY A 441 -40.15 11.86 -53.54
CA GLY A 441 -39.01 11.23 -54.20
C GLY A 441 -38.97 9.71 -53.94
N PRO A 442 -38.28 8.93 -54.79
CA PRO A 442 -38.33 7.47 -54.74
C PRO A 442 -37.91 6.94 -53.36
N GLY A 443 -38.73 6.03 -52.82
CA GLY A 443 -38.74 5.73 -51.40
C GLY A 443 -37.45 5.12 -50.85
N LEU A 444 -37.26 5.31 -49.53
CA LEU A 444 -36.21 4.73 -48.69
C LEU A 444 -36.28 3.19 -48.66
N ARG A 445 -35.93 2.54 -49.77
CA ARG A 445 -35.61 1.12 -49.83
C ARG A 445 -34.15 0.91 -49.43
N ARG A 446 -33.95 0.50 -48.18
CA ARG A 446 -32.84 -0.37 -47.71
C ARG A 446 -31.46 -0.16 -48.35
N HIS A 447 -30.76 0.93 -48.04
CA HIS A 447 -29.29 0.98 -48.17
C HIS A 447 -28.66 1.66 -46.94
N PRO A 448 -28.15 0.91 -45.95
CA PRO A 448 -27.53 1.48 -44.75
C PRO A 448 -26.23 2.25 -45.03
N VAL A 449 -25.61 2.01 -46.19
CA VAL A 449 -24.33 2.63 -46.61
C VAL A 449 -24.45 4.15 -46.78
N ALA A 450 -25.58 4.66 -47.28
CA ALA A 450 -25.75 6.10 -47.53
C ALA A 450 -25.80 6.92 -46.23
N VAL A 451 -26.50 6.41 -45.21
CA VAL A 451 -26.64 7.06 -43.90
C VAL A 451 -25.30 7.08 -43.14
N LEU A 452 -24.52 6.00 -43.25
CA LEU A 452 -23.17 5.93 -42.70
C LEU A 452 -22.22 6.92 -43.38
N HIS A 453 -22.36 7.17 -44.70
CA HIS A 453 -21.51 8.13 -45.40
C HIS A 453 -21.78 9.58 -44.98
N THR A 454 -23.05 9.95 -44.74
CA THR A 454 -23.41 11.28 -44.22
C THR A 454 -22.95 11.50 -42.79
N LEU A 455 -23.01 10.47 -41.92
CA LEU A 455 -22.49 10.56 -40.55
C LEU A 455 -20.96 10.65 -40.52
N ARG A 456 -20.27 10.01 -41.48
CA ARG A 456 -18.80 10.07 -41.56
C ARG A 456 -18.29 11.46 -41.98
N VAL A 457 -19.02 12.17 -42.84
CA VAL A 457 -18.68 13.56 -43.24
C VAL A 457 -18.95 14.55 -42.11
N ALA A 458 -20.01 14.33 -41.32
CA ALA A 458 -20.35 15.17 -40.16
C ALA A 458 -19.47 14.91 -38.91
N ALA A 459 -18.59 13.90 -38.95
CA ALA A 459 -17.64 13.57 -37.87
C ALA A 459 -16.19 13.96 -38.21
N THR A 460 -15.95 14.56 -39.38
CA THR A 460 -14.63 15.04 -39.85
C THR A 460 -14.64 16.52 -40.20
N ALA A 461 -15.62 17.27 -39.68
CA ALA A 461 -15.76 18.72 -39.72
C ALA A 461 -16.11 19.21 -38.32
#